data_AF-A0A4D7CAE1-F1
#
_entry.id   AF-A0A4D7CAE1-F1
#
_cell.length_a   1.000
_cell.length_b   1.000
_cell.length_c   1.000
_cell.angle_alpha   90.00
_cell.angle_beta   90.00
_cell.angle_gamma   90.00
#
_symmetry.space_group_name_H-M   'P 1'
#
loop_
_entity.id
_entity.type
_entity.pdbx_description
1 polymer ?
#
loop_
_entity_poly.entity_id
_entity_poly.type
_entity_poly.pdbx_seq_one_letter_code
_entity_poly.pdbx_strand_id
1 'polypeptide(L)'
;MKLIAIEARILWRDRIVWAMLLVLAATCVLAVAGGKALMADQIEGRAIAAAAQAENDVKFRERLADSTMPPEDAILSPYRMRATVIAPLPPLADFSAGRAGFDNYSTPVSMYAQRGGLFKRTRLDNPELLARGTIDLGFVATILAPLALIGLAYGLFAADRDGGRAALILAQGGSPVRLVAARIIPRLALVLSRSRWLPRSFC
;
A
#
# COMPACT_ATOMS: atom_id res chain seq x y z
N MET A 1 -33.65 8.46 10.76
CA MET A 1 -33.00 7.31 11.44
C MET A 1 -33.70 5.98 11.14
N LYS A 2 -35.03 5.86 11.25
CA LYS A 2 -35.76 4.59 10.96
C LYS A 2 -35.52 4.01 9.55
N LEU A 3 -35.45 4.84 8.50
CA LEU A 3 -35.16 4.38 7.13
C LEU A 3 -33.79 3.69 6.99
N ILE A 4 -32.74 4.25 7.59
CA ILE A 4 -31.37 3.72 7.54
C ILE A 4 -31.32 2.32 8.17
N ALA A 5 -32.02 2.13 9.29
CA ALA A 5 -32.05 0.84 9.98
C ALA A 5 -32.78 -0.26 9.18
N ILE A 6 -33.81 0.11 8.41
CA ILE A 6 -34.53 -0.84 7.54
C ILE A 6 -33.64 -1.24 6.36
N GLU A 7 -33.06 -0.27 5.67
CA GLU A 7 -32.14 -0.51 4.56
C GLU A 7 -30.92 -1.34 5.00
N ALA A 8 -30.36 -1.06 6.18
CA ALA A 8 -29.26 -1.86 6.74
C ALA A 8 -29.67 -3.32 7.01
N ARG A 9 -30.89 -3.57 7.50
CA ARG A 9 -31.38 -4.93 7.75
C ARG A 9 -31.63 -5.70 6.45
N ILE A 10 -32.09 -5.03 5.40
CA ILE A 10 -32.23 -5.62 4.06
C ILE A 10 -30.86 -5.98 3.51
N LEU A 11 -29.90 -5.05 3.56
CA LEU A 11 -28.52 -5.27 3.13
C LEU A 11 -27.88 -6.46 3.86
N TRP A 12 -28.13 -6.59 5.17
CA TRP A 12 -27.57 -7.67 6.00
C TRP A 12 -28.14 -9.06 5.70
N ARG A 13 -29.34 -9.14 5.10
CA ARG A 13 -29.98 -10.42 4.74
C ARG A 13 -29.62 -10.89 3.33
N ASP A 14 -28.99 -10.03 2.52
CA ASP A 14 -28.62 -10.36 1.16
C ASP A 14 -27.35 -11.24 1.12
N ARG A 15 -27.45 -12.40 0.47
CA ARG A 15 -26.34 -13.37 0.35
C ARG A 15 -25.21 -12.83 -0.52
N ILE A 16 -25.50 -11.98 -1.50
CA ILE A 16 -24.49 -11.38 -2.39
C ILE A 16 -23.61 -10.42 -1.59
N VAL A 17 -24.21 -9.66 -0.66
CA VAL A 17 -23.48 -8.77 0.26
C VAL A 17 -22.49 -9.57 1.10
N TRP A 18 -22.91 -10.72 1.64
CA TRP A 18 -22.02 -11.61 2.40
C TRP A 18 -20.90 -12.20 1.55
N ALA A 19 -21.19 -12.62 0.31
CA ALA A 19 -20.17 -13.11 -0.61
C ALA A 19 -19.12 -12.02 -0.92
N MET A 20 -19.56 -10.79 -1.23
CA MET A 20 -18.66 -9.65 -1.44
C MET A 20 -17.84 -9.31 -0.20
N LEU A 21 -18.47 -9.32 0.99
CA LEU A 21 -17.77 -9.08 2.25
C LEU A 21 -16.73 -10.14 2.55
N LEU A 22 -17.01 -11.41 2.22
CA LEU A 22 -16.08 -12.52 2.39
C LEU A 22 -14.88 -12.36 1.44
N VAL A 23 -15.11 -12.01 0.18
CA VAL A 23 -14.02 -11.73 -0.77
C VAL A 23 -13.17 -10.56 -0.28
N LEU A 24 -13.80 -9.43 0.08
CA LEU A 24 -13.09 -8.27 0.63
C LEU A 24 -12.30 -8.64 1.89
N ALA A 25 -12.90 -9.42 2.79
CA ALA A 25 -12.26 -9.93 4.00
C ALA A 25 -11.02 -10.78 3.69
N ALA A 26 -11.16 -11.74 2.78
CA ALA A 26 -10.07 -12.62 2.38
C ALA A 26 -8.92 -11.82 1.75
N THR A 27 -9.22 -10.87 0.87
CA THR A 27 -8.20 -10.02 0.28
C THR A 27 -7.53 -9.12 1.31
N CYS A 28 -8.26 -8.57 2.29
CA CYS A 28 -7.64 -7.83 3.40
C CYS A 28 -6.66 -8.71 4.21
N VAL A 29 -7.03 -9.96 4.52
CA VAL A 29 -6.15 -10.87 5.27
C VAL A 29 -4.89 -11.17 4.47
N LEU A 30 -5.03 -11.45 3.17
CA LEU A 30 -3.89 -11.66 2.27
C LEU A 30 -3.01 -10.42 2.17
N ALA A 31 -3.62 -9.23 2.08
CA ALA A 31 -2.91 -7.95 2.03
C ALA A 31 -2.09 -7.69 3.30
N VAL A 32 -2.66 -7.96 4.48
CA VAL A 32 -1.94 -7.81 5.77
C VAL A 32 -0.80 -8.82 5.88
N ALA A 33 -1.03 -10.07 5.47
CA ALA A 33 0.00 -11.10 5.50
C ALA A 33 1.18 -10.74 4.56
N GLY A 34 0.87 -10.30 3.33
CA GLY A 34 1.86 -9.85 2.36
C GLY A 34 2.64 -8.61 2.82
N GLY A 35 1.94 -7.61 3.36
CA GLY A 35 2.56 -6.39 3.88
C GLY A 35 3.54 -6.67 5.03
N LYS A 36 3.17 -7.56 5.96
CA LYS A 36 4.07 -7.97 7.06
C LYS A 36 5.33 -8.67 6.57
N ALA A 37 5.20 -9.58 5.62
CA ALA A 37 6.34 -10.29 5.05
C ALA A 37 7.30 -9.34 4.32
N LEU A 38 6.75 -8.41 3.53
CA LEU A 38 7.53 -7.40 2.84
C LEU A 38 8.24 -6.47 3.83
N MET A 39 7.58 -6.12 4.95
CA MET A 39 8.20 -5.30 5.99
C MET A 39 9.38 -5.98 6.67
N ALA A 40 9.26 -7.26 7.00
CA ALA A 40 10.35 -8.02 7.59
C ALA A 40 11.59 -8.03 6.67
N ASP A 41 11.40 -8.32 5.37
CA ASP A 41 12.47 -8.29 4.36
C ASP A 41 13.13 -6.90 4.24
N GLN A 42 12.31 -5.86 4.29
CA GLN A 42 12.75 -4.47 4.19
C GLN A 42 13.56 -3.99 5.40
N ILE A 43 13.23 -4.48 6.60
CA ILE A 43 13.97 -4.17 7.83
C ILE A 43 15.28 -4.95 7.87
N GLU A 44 15.23 -6.25 7.57
CA GLU A 44 16.40 -7.13 7.54
C GLU A 44 17.42 -6.66 6.49
N GLY A 45 16.96 -6.39 5.27
CA GLY A 45 17.81 -5.89 4.19
C GLY A 45 18.48 -4.56 4.51
N ARG A 46 17.77 -3.64 5.18
CA ARG A 46 18.35 -2.37 5.64
C ARG A 46 19.36 -2.58 6.77
N ALA A 47 19.12 -3.51 7.68
CA ALA A 47 20.06 -3.83 8.76
C ALA A 47 21.37 -4.39 8.18
N ILE A 48 21.29 -5.28 7.19
CA ILE A 48 22.46 -5.80 6.46
C ILE A 48 23.18 -4.67 5.73
N ALA A 49 22.45 -3.80 5.03
CA ALA A 49 23.03 -2.66 4.35
C ALA A 49 23.71 -1.67 5.32
N ALA A 50 23.16 -1.48 6.52
CA ALA A 50 23.73 -0.62 7.57
C ALA A 50 25.02 -1.21 8.15
N ALA A 51 25.08 -2.53 8.35
CA ALA A 51 26.31 -3.21 8.74
C ALA A 51 27.39 -3.07 7.66
N ALA A 52 27.04 -3.30 6.40
CA ALA A 52 27.95 -3.12 5.27
C ALA A 52 28.39 -1.65 5.10
N GLN A 53 27.52 -0.69 5.43
CA GLN A 53 27.86 0.73 5.45
C GLN A 53 28.93 1.02 6.51
N ALA A 54 28.74 0.53 7.75
CA ALA A 54 29.71 0.74 8.83
C ALA A 54 31.10 0.18 8.49
N GLU A 55 31.17 -1.02 7.90
CA GLU A 55 32.44 -1.60 7.43
C GLU A 55 33.10 -0.77 6.33
N ASN A 56 32.30 -0.27 5.37
CA ASN A 56 32.81 0.56 4.28
C ASN A 56 33.28 1.92 4.78
N ASP A 57 32.60 2.50 5.78
CA ASP A 57 32.96 3.78 6.38
C ASP A 57 34.30 3.69 7.13
N VAL A 58 34.59 2.58 7.81
CA VAL A 58 35.91 2.32 8.42
C VAL A 58 36.99 2.24 7.35
N LYS A 59 36.81 1.41 6.32
CA LYS A 59 37.76 1.27 5.20
C LYS A 59 37.98 2.60 4.47
N PHE A 60 36.91 3.39 4.34
CA PHE A 60 36.97 4.72 3.75
C PHE A 60 37.84 5.65 4.59
N ARG A 61 37.65 5.68 5.91
CA ARG A 61 38.45 6.51 6.84
C ARG A 61 39.91 6.09 6.88
N GLU A 62 40.19 4.79 6.94
CA GLU A 62 41.56 4.26 6.93
C GLU A 62 42.29 4.66 5.64
N ARG A 63 41.64 4.51 4.49
CA ARG A 63 42.21 4.91 3.19
C ARG A 63 42.40 6.43 3.05
N LEU A 64 41.55 7.26 3.68
CA LEU A 64 41.77 8.72 3.73
C LEU A 64 42.92 9.12 4.66
N ALA A 65 43.14 8.36 5.74
CA ALA A 65 44.19 8.65 6.72
C ALA A 65 45.59 8.21 6.25
N ASP A 66 45.66 7.31 5.26
CA ASP A 66 46.92 6.83 4.70
C ASP A 66 47.58 7.89 3.80
N SER A 67 48.49 8.65 4.39
CA SER A 67 49.33 9.64 3.70
C SER A 67 50.46 9.03 2.86
N THR A 68 50.66 7.70 2.91
CA THR A 68 51.78 7.00 2.26
C THR A 68 51.39 6.28 0.97
N MET A 69 50.16 6.46 0.48
CA MET A 69 49.69 5.80 -0.75
C MET A 69 50.51 6.19 -1.98
N PRO A 70 50.84 5.22 -2.86
CA PRO A 70 51.51 5.53 -4.11
C PRO A 70 50.64 6.45 -4.99
N PRO A 71 51.23 7.38 -5.77
CA PRO A 71 50.48 8.39 -6.52
C PRO A 71 49.44 7.81 -7.49
N GLU A 72 49.73 6.65 -8.08
CA GLU A 72 48.84 5.92 -8.98
C GLU A 72 47.54 5.45 -8.31
N ASP A 73 47.60 5.02 -7.05
CA ASP A 73 46.43 4.61 -6.28
C ASP A 73 45.69 5.82 -5.68
N ALA A 74 46.41 6.89 -5.33
CA ALA A 74 45.82 8.13 -4.83
C ALA A 74 44.91 8.79 -5.88
N ILE A 75 45.31 8.80 -7.16
CA ILE A 75 44.52 9.33 -8.28
C ILE A 75 43.22 8.52 -8.48
N LEU A 76 43.27 7.21 -8.29
CA LEU A 76 42.11 6.32 -8.45
C LEU A 76 41.21 6.27 -7.20
N SER A 77 41.65 6.86 -6.10
CA SER A 77 40.95 6.82 -4.81
C SER A 77 39.50 7.33 -4.90
N PRO A 78 39.19 8.47 -5.57
CA PRO A 78 37.81 8.93 -5.72
C PRO A 78 36.90 7.98 -6.53
N TYR A 79 37.47 7.10 -7.38
CA TYR A 79 36.73 6.07 -8.12
C TYR A 79 36.49 4.80 -7.31
N ARG A 80 37.45 4.44 -6.45
CA ARG A 80 37.40 3.22 -5.61
C ARG A 80 36.68 3.45 -4.29
N MET A 81 36.61 4.69 -3.82
CA MET A 81 35.84 5.09 -2.65
C MET A 81 34.34 4.99 -2.92
N ARG A 82 33.66 4.14 -2.16
CA ARG A 82 32.20 3.98 -2.19
C ARG A 82 31.65 4.08 -0.79
N ALA A 83 30.75 5.02 -0.57
CA ALA A 83 29.93 5.11 0.62
C ALA A 83 28.56 4.47 0.30
N THR A 84 28.06 3.60 1.17
CA THR A 84 26.71 3.06 1.01
C THR A 84 25.71 4.06 1.56
N VAL A 85 24.74 4.49 0.76
CA VAL A 85 23.63 5.35 1.20
C VAL A 85 22.37 4.50 1.30
N ILE A 86 21.68 4.61 2.44
CA ILE A 86 20.45 3.89 2.74
C ILE A 86 19.29 4.88 2.75
N ALA A 87 18.24 4.59 1.99
CA ALA A 87 17.02 5.36 1.98
C ALA A 87 16.18 5.07 3.24
N PRO A 88 15.59 6.10 3.87
CA PRO A 88 14.72 5.91 5.02
C PRO A 88 13.49 5.06 4.66
N LEU A 89 12.87 4.47 5.68
CA LEU A 89 11.61 3.75 5.50
C LEU A 89 10.53 4.76 5.06
N PRO A 90 9.78 4.50 3.98
CA PRO A 90 8.71 5.40 3.58
C PRO A 90 7.61 5.47 4.67
N PRO A 91 6.94 6.63 4.82
CA PRO A 91 5.79 6.72 5.72
C PRO A 91 4.67 5.79 5.23
N LEU A 92 3.91 5.20 6.16
CA LEU A 92 2.82 4.25 5.88
C LEU A 92 3.27 2.99 5.12
N ALA A 93 4.55 2.63 5.17
CA ALA A 93 5.03 1.45 4.46
C ALA A 93 4.42 0.14 5.01
N ASP A 94 3.89 0.14 6.24
CA ASP A 94 3.11 -0.96 6.81
C ASP A 94 1.72 -1.13 6.15
N PHE A 95 1.21 -0.06 5.54
CA PHE A 95 -0.11 0.01 4.93
C PHE A 95 -0.05 -0.13 3.39
N SER A 96 0.92 0.53 2.76
CA SER A 96 1.14 0.39 1.32
C SER A 96 2.61 0.18 0.99
N ALA A 97 2.90 -0.90 0.27
CA ALA A 97 4.22 -1.21 -0.25
C ALA A 97 4.57 -0.26 -1.40
N GLY A 98 3.60 0.15 -2.21
CA GLY A 98 3.79 1.09 -3.31
C GLY A 98 4.96 0.70 -4.22
N ARG A 99 5.95 1.60 -4.36
CA ARG A 99 7.18 1.33 -5.14
C ARG A 99 8.28 0.62 -4.34
N ALA A 100 8.15 0.43 -3.04
CA ALA A 100 9.22 -0.14 -2.21
C ALA A 100 9.57 -1.60 -2.55
N GLY A 101 8.65 -2.33 -3.19
CA GLY A 101 8.93 -3.65 -3.75
C GLY A 101 9.81 -3.64 -5.00
N PHE A 102 9.90 -2.50 -5.70
CA PHE A 102 10.68 -2.33 -6.92
C PHE A 102 11.95 -1.50 -6.70
N ASP A 103 11.83 -0.40 -5.95
CA ASP A 103 12.94 0.51 -5.69
C ASP A 103 13.89 -0.09 -4.65
N ASN A 104 15.20 0.03 -4.91
CA ASN A 104 16.20 -0.35 -3.93
C ASN A 104 16.20 0.61 -2.74
N TYR A 105 16.42 0.06 -1.55
CA TYR A 105 16.60 0.84 -0.33
C TYR A 105 18.06 1.23 -0.08
N SER A 106 19.04 0.67 -0.80
CA SER A 106 20.45 1.03 -0.65
C SER A 106 21.14 1.19 -2.00
N THR A 107 22.12 2.09 -2.06
CA THR A 107 22.94 2.28 -3.25
C THR A 107 24.37 2.72 -2.86
N PRO A 108 25.42 2.13 -3.46
CA PRO A 108 26.78 2.63 -3.27
C PRO A 108 26.97 3.91 -4.08
N VAL A 109 27.48 4.95 -3.43
CA VAL A 109 27.75 6.27 -3.98
C VAL A 109 29.27 6.49 -3.96
N SER A 110 29.84 6.90 -5.08
CA SER A 110 31.23 7.37 -5.18
C SER A 110 31.26 8.86 -5.50
N MET A 111 32.44 9.48 -5.49
CA MET A 111 32.58 10.91 -5.81
C MET A 111 32.23 11.25 -7.27
N TYR A 112 32.14 10.24 -8.14
CA TYR A 112 31.69 10.35 -9.53
C TYR A 112 30.23 9.91 -9.74
N ALA A 113 29.49 9.60 -8.69
CA ALA A 113 28.13 9.12 -8.83
C ALA A 113 27.22 10.21 -9.41
N GLN A 114 26.63 9.93 -10.58
CA GLN A 114 25.65 10.81 -11.19
C GLN A 114 24.27 10.55 -10.59
N ARG A 115 23.50 11.61 -10.34
CA ARG A 115 22.16 11.53 -9.72
C ARG A 115 21.23 10.53 -10.41
N GLY A 116 21.27 10.49 -11.74
CA GLY A 116 20.46 9.57 -12.56
C GLY A 116 20.90 8.10 -12.52
N GLY A 117 22.02 7.77 -11.87
CA GLY A 117 22.51 6.40 -11.66
C GLY A 117 22.21 5.83 -10.26
N LEU A 118 21.74 6.69 -9.33
CA LEU A 118 21.42 6.27 -7.97
C LEU A 118 20.19 5.37 -7.97
N PHE A 119 20.22 4.30 -7.15
CA PHE A 119 19.12 3.34 -6.99
C PHE A 119 18.66 2.61 -8.27
N LYS A 120 19.41 2.73 -9.38
CA LYS A 120 19.09 2.05 -10.66
C LYS A 120 19.41 0.56 -10.70
N ARG A 121 20.21 0.05 -9.76
CA ARG A 121 20.56 -1.38 -9.74
C ARG A 121 19.36 -2.20 -9.34
N THR A 122 18.59 -2.69 -10.30
CA THR A 122 17.41 -3.51 -10.01
C THR A 122 17.80 -4.73 -9.19
N ARG A 123 16.98 -5.05 -8.17
CA ARG A 123 16.99 -6.34 -7.48
C ARG A 123 16.94 -7.46 -8.53
N LEU A 124 17.59 -8.60 -8.29
CA LEU A 124 17.68 -9.72 -9.25
C LEU A 124 16.35 -10.50 -9.42
N ASP A 125 15.22 -9.86 -9.15
CA ASP A 125 13.90 -10.48 -9.19
C ASP A 125 13.28 -10.35 -10.58
N ASN A 126 12.31 -11.23 -10.86
CA ASN A 126 11.60 -11.25 -12.12
C ASN A 126 10.83 -9.92 -12.34
N PRO A 127 11.20 -9.11 -13.35
CA PRO A 127 10.61 -7.79 -13.56
C PRO A 127 9.12 -7.85 -13.89
N GLU A 128 8.64 -8.94 -14.53
CA GLU A 128 7.21 -9.12 -14.79
C GLU A 128 6.40 -9.36 -13.51
N LEU A 129 7.00 -10.06 -12.55
CA LEU A 129 6.36 -10.39 -11.28
C LEU A 129 6.30 -9.14 -10.39
N LEU A 130 7.34 -8.31 -10.41
CA LEU A 130 7.37 -7.02 -9.73
C LEU A 130 6.43 -5.99 -10.38
N ALA A 131 6.30 -6.01 -11.71
CA ALA A 131 5.40 -5.10 -12.44
C ALA A 131 3.91 -5.33 -12.13
N ARG A 132 3.52 -6.55 -11.73
CA ARG A 132 2.14 -6.86 -11.31
C ARG A 132 1.78 -6.26 -9.95
N GLY A 133 2.78 -5.81 -9.18
CA GLY A 133 2.58 -5.20 -7.87
C GLY A 133 2.20 -6.21 -6.77
N THR A 134 2.33 -5.77 -5.53
CA THR A 134 1.99 -6.57 -4.34
C THR A 134 0.54 -6.29 -3.93
N ILE A 135 -0.17 -7.31 -3.43
CA ILE A 135 -1.48 -7.10 -2.81
C ILE A 135 -1.22 -6.51 -1.41
N ASP A 136 -1.47 -5.21 -1.24
CA ASP A 136 -1.33 -4.47 0.02
C ASP A 136 -2.66 -3.80 0.44
N LEU A 137 -2.69 -3.18 1.63
CA LEU A 137 -3.91 -2.49 2.09
C LEU A 137 -4.19 -1.23 1.26
N GLY A 138 -3.15 -0.63 0.68
CA GLY A 138 -3.26 0.42 -0.32
C GLY A 138 -4.14 0.01 -1.50
N PHE A 139 -3.85 -1.14 -2.13
CA PHE A 139 -4.61 -1.73 -3.23
C PHE A 139 -6.07 -2.00 -2.84
N VAL A 140 -6.28 -2.54 -1.64
CA VAL A 140 -7.64 -2.75 -1.14
C VAL A 140 -8.38 -1.42 -1.00
N ALA A 141 -7.74 -0.37 -0.49
CA ALA A 141 -8.36 0.93 -0.29
C ALA A 141 -8.62 1.70 -1.59
N THR A 142 -7.69 1.66 -2.56
CA THR A 142 -7.76 2.46 -3.79
C THR A 142 -8.48 1.76 -4.94
N ILE A 143 -8.46 0.43 -5.00
CA ILE A 143 -9.03 -0.35 -6.11
C ILE A 143 -10.20 -1.19 -5.63
N LEU A 144 -10.00 -2.05 -4.62
CA LEU A 144 -11.00 -3.06 -4.28
C LEU A 144 -12.22 -2.48 -3.55
N ALA A 145 -12.02 -1.54 -2.63
CA ALA A 145 -13.07 -0.87 -1.88
C ALA A 145 -14.02 -0.05 -2.78
N PRO A 146 -13.55 0.80 -3.71
CA PRO A 146 -14.45 1.49 -4.63
C PRO A 146 -15.17 0.51 -5.57
N LEU A 147 -14.51 -0.56 -6.01
CA LEU A 147 -15.15 -1.59 -6.84
C LEU A 147 -16.27 -2.33 -6.08
N ALA A 148 -16.02 -2.69 -4.81
CA ALA A 148 -17.03 -3.28 -3.94
C ALA A 148 -18.19 -2.33 -3.68
N LEU A 149 -17.91 -1.04 -3.49
CA LEU A 149 -18.95 -0.01 -3.31
C LEU A 149 -19.84 0.11 -4.56
N ILE A 150 -19.25 0.14 -5.76
CA ILE A 150 -19.99 0.15 -7.03
C ILE A 150 -20.87 -1.10 -7.13
N GLY A 151 -20.32 -2.28 -6.84
CA GLY A 151 -21.08 -3.53 -6.84
C GLY A 151 -22.25 -3.54 -5.85
N LEU A 152 -22.05 -3.02 -4.64
CA LEU A 152 -23.11 -2.91 -3.62
C LEU A 152 -24.17 -1.85 -3.94
N ALA A 153 -23.81 -0.83 -4.72
CA ALA A 153 -24.71 0.22 -5.18
C ALA A 153 -25.40 -0.13 -6.51
N TYR A 154 -24.87 -1.09 -7.25
CA TYR A 154 -25.39 -1.51 -8.54
C TYR A 154 -26.82 -2.04 -8.42
N GLY A 155 -27.66 -1.69 -9.39
CA GLY A 155 -29.03 -2.16 -9.45
C GLY A 155 -29.98 -1.56 -8.40
N LEU A 156 -29.52 -0.72 -7.49
CA LEU A 156 -30.36 -0.14 -6.43
C LEU A 156 -31.59 0.61 -6.96
N PHE A 157 -31.41 1.37 -8.05
CA PHE A 157 -32.50 2.09 -8.71
C PHE A 157 -33.18 1.27 -9.80
N ALA A 158 -32.45 0.37 -10.46
CA ALA A 158 -33.00 -0.49 -11.49
C ALA A 158 -34.01 -1.48 -10.90
N ALA A 159 -33.69 -2.11 -9.77
CA ALA A 159 -34.56 -3.06 -9.08
C ALA A 159 -35.91 -2.42 -8.65
N ASP A 160 -35.88 -1.15 -8.23
CA ASP A 160 -37.09 -0.43 -7.86
C ASP A 160 -37.91 0.03 -9.06
N ARG A 161 -37.22 0.41 -10.15
CA ARG A 161 -37.85 0.82 -11.41
C ARG A 161 -38.55 -0.37 -12.06
N ASP A 162 -37.83 -1.48 -12.23
CA ASP A 162 -38.34 -2.70 -12.88
C ASP A 162 -39.41 -3.39 -12.02
N GLY A 163 -39.30 -3.27 -10.70
CA GLY A 163 -40.32 -3.74 -9.76
C GLY A 163 -41.56 -2.84 -9.64
N GLY A 164 -41.61 -1.70 -10.35
CA GLY A 164 -42.71 -0.73 -10.26
C GLY A 164 -42.87 -0.05 -8.89
N ARG A 165 -41.91 -0.24 -7.98
CA ARG A 165 -41.96 0.26 -6.60
C ARG A 165 -41.41 1.67 -6.47
N ALA A 166 -40.68 2.16 -7.47
CA ALA A 166 -40.05 3.48 -7.45
C ALA A 166 -41.02 4.61 -7.10
N ALA A 167 -42.20 4.65 -7.73
CA ALA A 167 -43.22 5.67 -7.47
C ALA A 167 -43.77 5.60 -6.02
N LEU A 168 -43.98 4.39 -5.50
CA LEU A 168 -44.48 4.17 -4.15
C LEU A 168 -43.45 4.61 -3.09
N ILE A 169 -42.16 4.29 -3.33
CA ILE A 169 -41.06 4.64 -2.43
C ILE A 169 -40.83 6.15 -2.44
N LEU A 170 -40.93 6.82 -3.59
CA LEU A 170 -40.87 8.28 -3.72
C LEU A 170 -42.04 8.95 -2.98
N ALA A 171 -43.26 8.42 -3.10
CA ALA A 171 -44.44 8.93 -2.41
C ALA A 171 -44.34 8.79 -0.87
N GLN A 172 -43.69 7.73 -0.37
CA GLN A 172 -43.51 7.48 1.06
C GLN A 172 -42.27 8.18 1.65
N GLY A 173 -41.25 8.45 0.84
CA GLY A 173 -39.93 8.91 1.28
C GLY A 173 -39.84 10.42 1.58
N GLY A 174 -40.81 11.21 1.14
CA GLY A 174 -40.89 12.66 1.33
C GLY A 174 -39.84 13.45 0.54
N SER A 175 -38.54 13.18 0.74
CA SER A 175 -37.45 13.77 -0.04
C SER A 175 -36.64 12.70 -0.78
N PRO A 176 -36.46 12.83 -2.11
CA PRO A 176 -35.63 11.92 -2.89
C PRO A 176 -34.18 11.89 -2.38
N VAL A 177 -33.60 13.03 -2.01
CA VAL A 177 -32.23 13.11 -1.47
C VAL A 177 -32.10 12.30 -0.18
N ARG A 178 -33.09 12.40 0.73
CA ARG A 178 -33.08 11.66 2.00
C ARG A 178 -33.17 10.15 1.80
N LEU A 179 -33.93 9.72 0.79
CA LEU A 179 -34.05 8.31 0.40
C LEU A 179 -32.73 7.78 -0.16
N VAL A 180 -32.09 8.53 -1.07
CA VAL A 180 -30.78 8.17 -1.62
C VAL A 180 -29.73 8.09 -0.51
N ALA A 181 -29.67 9.10 0.37
CA ALA A 181 -28.75 9.11 1.50
C ALA A 181 -28.98 7.91 2.44
N ALA A 182 -30.23 7.59 2.77
CA ALA A 182 -30.55 6.46 3.64
C ALA A 182 -30.11 5.10 3.07
N ARG A 183 -29.96 4.99 1.75
CA ARG A 183 -29.49 3.80 1.05
C ARG A 183 -27.98 3.75 0.88
N ILE A 184 -27.34 4.89 0.60
CA ILE A 184 -25.89 4.96 0.39
C ILE A 184 -25.13 4.86 1.72
N ILE A 185 -25.61 5.54 2.78
CA ILE A 185 -24.96 5.56 4.11
C ILE A 185 -24.65 4.16 4.66
N PRO A 186 -25.59 3.20 4.72
CA PRO A 186 -25.28 1.88 5.27
C PRO A 186 -24.27 1.10 4.41
N ARG A 187 -24.25 1.30 3.09
CA ARG A 187 -23.28 0.66 2.18
C ARG A 187 -21.88 1.25 2.35
N LEU A 188 -21.77 2.57 2.44
CA LEU A 188 -20.52 3.25 2.79
C LEU A 188 -20.02 2.82 4.16
N ALA A 189 -20.90 2.79 5.16
CA ALA A 189 -20.56 2.36 6.51
C ALA A 189 -20.07 0.90 6.52
N LEU A 190 -20.65 0.01 5.70
CA LEU A 190 -20.22 -1.38 5.59
C LEU A 190 -18.78 -1.49 5.05
N VAL A 191 -18.48 -0.81 3.94
CA VAL A 191 -17.13 -0.80 3.34
C VAL A 191 -16.11 -0.14 4.28
N LEU A 192 -16.48 0.99 4.90
CA LEU A 192 -15.59 1.75 5.76
C LEU A 192 -15.39 1.13 7.15
N SER A 193 -16.41 0.49 7.73
CA SER A 193 -16.29 -0.19 9.03
C SER A 193 -15.27 -1.33 8.98
N ARG A 194 -15.16 -2.02 7.82
CA ARG A 194 -14.13 -3.03 7.58
C ARG A 194 -12.73 -2.40 7.42
N SER A 195 -12.64 -1.20 6.84
CA SER A 195 -11.37 -0.46 6.68
C SER A 195 -10.82 0.12 8.00
N ARG A 196 -11.59 0.09 9.09
CA ARG A 196 -11.20 0.65 10.39
C ARG A 196 -10.21 -0.21 11.20
N TRP A 197 -9.56 -1.17 10.55
CA TRP A 197 -8.41 -1.92 11.08
C TRP A 197 -7.12 -1.09 10.93
N LEU A 198 -7.06 0.02 11.66
CA LEU A 198 -5.78 0.64 12.02
C LEU A 198 -5.25 -0.12 13.24
N PRO A 199 -4.04 -0.72 13.20
CA PRO A 199 -3.40 -1.16 14.43
C PRO A 199 -3.18 0.08 15.30
N ARG A 200 -4.00 0.21 16.35
CA ARG A 200 -3.70 1.07 17.50
C ARG A 200 -2.64 0.36 18.33
N SER A 201 -1.41 0.40 17.85
CA SER A 201 -0.24 -0.05 18.60
C SER A 201 0.90 0.94 18.38
N PHE A 202 0.76 2.11 18.99
CA PHE A 202 1.87 3.01 19.30
C PHE A 202 1.63 3.54 20.72
N CYS A 203 2.22 2.84 21.69
CA CYS A 203 3.07 3.42 22.73
C CYS A 203 4.37 2.62 22.69
#